data_AF-A0ABD2NQ77-F1
#
_entry.id   AF-A0ABD2NQ77-F1
#
_cell.length_a   1.000
_cell.length_b   1.000
_cell.length_c   1.000
_cell.angle_alpha   90.00
_cell.angle_beta   90.00
_cell.angle_gamma   90.00
#
_symmetry.space_group_name_H-M   'P 1'
#
loop_
_entity.id
_entity.type
_entity.pdbx_description
1 polymer ?
#
loop_
_entity_poly.entity_id
_entity_poly.type
_entity_poly.pdbx_seq_one_letter_code
_entity_poly.pdbx_strand_id
1 'polypeptide(L)'
;MKLIKQFCSKTGLHGYKFIFLPKRILLERVIWMVLTSTFLIVAVLELYDSGKKLSASSTKTVTTSINYPIWNFPFPAVTICNFNKISKEKALEKANQLRHKLDYTVPYIANLFALLSLLYYDNHNEGTTSDKSYLELLQILDYNEVDLNDFLRELSPSCNNIIKNCKWKGEEIKCDKLFEKIITSEGHCCSFNYFAPKNHTFKGSFSRKTRVKPRHVSACGYATALEVLLGPDSTDYAASDTLAFGNKVSS
;
A
#
# COMPACT_ATOMS: atom_id res chain seq x y z
N MET A 1 19.26 -58.00 -34.25
CA MET A 1 18.03 -57.83 -35.07
C MET A 1 16.80 -58.59 -34.55
N LYS A 2 16.91 -59.75 -33.88
CA LYS A 2 15.75 -60.49 -33.32
C LYS A 2 15.00 -59.69 -32.23
N LEU A 3 15.74 -59.00 -31.36
CA LEU A 3 15.19 -58.22 -30.24
C LEU A 3 14.33 -57.04 -30.72
N ILE A 4 14.80 -56.26 -31.70
CA ILE A 4 14.07 -55.11 -32.27
C ILE A 4 12.77 -55.58 -32.94
N LYS A 5 12.79 -56.68 -33.68
CA LYS A 5 11.58 -57.26 -34.30
C LYS A 5 10.58 -57.74 -33.26
N GLN A 6 11.04 -58.32 -32.14
CA GLN A 6 10.17 -58.72 -31.04
C GLN A 6 9.58 -57.51 -30.32
N PHE A 7 10.38 -56.47 -30.09
CA PHE A 7 9.92 -55.23 -29.48
C PHE A 7 8.86 -54.53 -30.36
N CYS A 8 9.16 -54.29 -31.64
CA CYS A 8 8.25 -53.59 -32.54
C CYS A 8 6.97 -54.38 -32.87
N SER A 9 6.96 -55.71 -32.71
CA SER A 9 5.77 -56.53 -32.92
C SER A 9 4.87 -56.64 -31.68
N LYS A 10 5.42 -56.39 -30.49
CA LYS A 10 4.69 -56.45 -29.20
C LYS A 10 4.40 -55.10 -28.57
N THR A 11 5.04 -54.03 -29.03
CA THR A 11 4.82 -52.67 -28.52
C THR A 11 3.42 -52.15 -28.85
N GLY A 12 2.88 -51.31 -27.96
CA GLY A 12 1.66 -50.53 -28.21
C GLY A 12 1.87 -49.31 -29.12
N LEU A 13 3.11 -49.03 -29.55
CA LEU A 13 3.40 -47.94 -30.48
C LEU A 13 2.77 -48.21 -31.85
N HIS A 14 1.79 -47.40 -32.20
CA HIS A 14 1.08 -47.49 -33.47
C HIS A 14 2.03 -47.28 -34.65
N GLY A 15 1.79 -47.97 -35.78
CA GLY A 15 2.66 -47.89 -36.97
C GLY A 15 3.85 -48.85 -36.97
N TYR A 16 4.60 -48.96 -35.85
CA TYR A 16 5.81 -49.80 -35.76
C TYR A 16 5.56 -51.29 -36.00
N LYS A 17 4.39 -51.81 -35.59
CA LYS A 17 3.98 -53.20 -35.87
C LYS A 17 3.88 -53.51 -37.37
N PHE A 18 3.43 -52.53 -38.17
CA PHE A 18 3.24 -52.70 -39.61
C PHE A 18 4.55 -52.61 -40.39
N ILE A 19 5.56 -51.92 -39.84
CA ILE A 19 6.92 -51.84 -40.42
C ILE A 19 7.62 -53.21 -40.35
N PHE A 20 7.44 -53.96 -39.24
CA PHE A 20 8.18 -55.19 -38.96
C PHE A 20 7.38 -56.49 -39.15
N LEU A 21 6.13 -56.41 -39.63
CA LEU A 21 5.28 -57.59 -39.85
C LEU A 21 5.87 -58.51 -40.94
N PRO A 22 5.94 -59.84 -40.71
CA PRO A 22 6.38 -60.79 -41.73
C PRO A 22 5.37 -60.85 -42.89
N LYS A 23 5.85 -61.16 -44.11
CA LYS A 23 5.06 -61.33 -45.36
C LYS A 23 4.42 -60.06 -45.97
N ARG A 24 4.94 -58.87 -45.65
CA ARG A 24 4.51 -57.58 -46.24
C ARG A 24 5.45 -57.10 -47.36
N ILE A 25 4.90 -56.45 -48.37
CA ILE A 25 5.64 -55.89 -49.52
C ILE A 25 6.50 -54.71 -49.02
N LEU A 26 7.69 -54.50 -49.63
CA LEU A 26 8.62 -53.44 -49.22
C LEU A 26 8.00 -52.03 -49.28
N LEU A 27 7.17 -51.75 -50.30
CA LEU A 27 6.50 -50.47 -50.46
C LEU A 27 5.56 -50.14 -49.29
N GLU A 28 4.79 -51.12 -48.80
CA GLU A 28 3.93 -50.92 -47.63
C GLU A 28 4.76 -50.58 -46.38
N ARG A 29 5.93 -51.21 -46.21
CA ARG A 29 6.82 -50.92 -45.07
C ARG A 29 7.40 -49.51 -45.13
N VAL A 30 7.76 -49.04 -46.32
CA VAL A 30 8.26 -47.68 -46.54
C VAL A 30 7.16 -46.66 -46.24
N ILE A 31 5.93 -46.89 -46.71
CA ILE A 31 4.78 -46.03 -46.40
C ILE A 31 4.55 -45.94 -44.89
N TRP A 32 4.51 -47.09 -44.20
CA TRP A 32 4.34 -47.11 -42.74
C TRP A 32 5.49 -46.44 -41.99
N MET A 33 6.72 -46.55 -42.50
CA MET A 33 7.88 -45.86 -41.93
C MET A 33 7.76 -44.35 -42.05
N VAL A 34 7.42 -43.85 -43.24
CA VAL A 34 7.23 -42.40 -43.48
C VAL A 34 6.10 -41.86 -42.61
N LEU A 35 4.92 -42.51 -42.62
CA LEU A 35 3.77 -42.07 -41.82
C LEU A 35 4.12 -42.01 -40.33
N THR A 36 4.72 -43.08 -39.80
CA THR A 36 5.08 -43.15 -38.37
C THR A 36 6.11 -42.10 -37.99
N SER A 37 7.11 -41.86 -38.85
CA SER A 37 8.12 -40.81 -38.64
C SER A 37 7.52 -39.40 -38.69
N THR A 38 6.61 -39.12 -39.63
CA THR A 38 5.91 -37.83 -39.71
C THR A 38 5.08 -37.57 -38.45
N PHE A 39 4.32 -38.55 -37.98
CA PHE A 39 3.55 -38.41 -36.73
C PHE A 39 4.45 -38.15 -35.51
N LEU A 40 5.61 -38.82 -35.42
CA LEU A 40 6.56 -38.60 -34.34
C LEU A 40 7.12 -37.17 -34.36
N ILE A 41 7.48 -36.65 -35.54
CA ILE A 41 8.01 -35.29 -35.69
C ILE A 41 6.96 -34.26 -35.25
N VAL A 42 5.72 -34.39 -35.73
CA VAL A 42 4.62 -33.49 -35.35
C VAL A 42 4.37 -33.53 -33.84
N ALA A 43 4.34 -34.73 -33.24
CA ALA A 43 4.16 -34.89 -31.81
C ALA A 43 5.27 -34.19 -30.99
N VAL A 44 6.53 -34.29 -31.42
CA VAL A 44 7.65 -33.60 -30.76
C VAL A 44 7.54 -32.08 -30.88
N LEU A 45 7.13 -31.55 -32.04
CA LEU A 45 6.95 -30.11 -32.24
C LEU A 45 5.81 -29.56 -31.37
N GLU A 46 4.68 -30.25 -31.29
CA GLU A 46 3.55 -29.89 -30.42
C GLU A 46 3.92 -29.92 -28.93
N LEU A 47 4.71 -30.92 -28.50
CA LEU A 47 5.23 -31.00 -27.13
C LEU A 47 6.17 -29.82 -26.82
N TYR A 48 7.03 -29.44 -27.77
CA TYR A 48 7.91 -28.30 -27.61
C TYR A 48 7.13 -26.98 -27.49
N ASP A 49 6.16 -26.73 -28.38
CA ASP A 49 5.34 -25.53 -28.35
C ASP A 49 4.46 -25.45 -27.09
N SER A 50 3.85 -26.57 -26.69
CA SER A 50 3.09 -26.66 -25.44
C SER A 50 3.98 -26.41 -24.21
N GLY A 51 5.20 -26.95 -24.20
CA GLY A 51 6.18 -26.69 -23.14
C GLY A 51 6.57 -25.21 -23.07
N LYS A 52 6.80 -24.57 -24.22
CA LYS A 52 7.09 -23.14 -24.28
C LYS A 52 5.91 -22.30 -23.80
N LYS A 53 4.68 -22.64 -24.22
CA LYS A 53 3.44 -21.97 -23.76
C LYS A 53 3.24 -22.14 -22.27
N LEU A 54 3.50 -23.31 -21.70
CA LEU A 54 3.39 -23.55 -20.27
C LEU A 54 4.43 -22.74 -19.47
N SER A 55 5.68 -22.69 -19.96
CA SER A 55 6.73 -21.88 -19.35
C SER A 55 6.49 -20.37 -19.48
N ALA A 56 5.86 -19.93 -20.58
CA ALA A 56 5.58 -18.52 -20.83
C ALA A 56 4.28 -18.02 -20.18
N SER A 57 3.23 -18.86 -20.13
CA SER A 57 1.93 -18.52 -19.56
C SER A 57 1.82 -19.00 -18.13
N SER A 58 2.53 -18.31 -17.24
CA SER A 58 2.34 -18.38 -15.79
C SER A 58 0.95 -17.86 -15.43
N THR A 59 0.15 -18.68 -14.74
CA THR A 59 -1.11 -18.36 -14.03
C THR A 59 -2.14 -17.51 -14.80
N LYS A 60 -3.24 -18.14 -15.24
CA LYS A 60 -4.41 -17.41 -15.75
C LYS A 60 -5.31 -16.99 -14.58
N THR A 61 -5.53 -15.69 -14.42
CA THR A 61 -6.50 -15.17 -13.47
C THR A 61 -7.90 -15.22 -14.09
N VAL A 62 -8.84 -15.83 -13.37
CA VAL A 62 -10.27 -15.84 -13.73
C VAL A 62 -11.04 -15.08 -12.66
N THR A 63 -11.97 -14.22 -13.07
CA THR A 63 -12.84 -13.49 -12.15
C THR A 63 -13.91 -14.44 -11.62
N THR A 64 -13.83 -14.81 -10.34
CA THR A 64 -14.71 -15.81 -9.72
C THR A 64 -16.17 -15.37 -9.62
N SER A 65 -16.44 -14.06 -9.48
CA SER A 65 -17.82 -13.54 -9.51
C SER A 65 -17.89 -12.04 -9.76
N ILE A 66 -18.83 -11.61 -10.60
CA ILE A 66 -19.24 -10.20 -10.75
C ILE A 66 -20.44 -9.83 -9.86
N ASN A 67 -21.11 -10.83 -9.26
CA ASN A 67 -22.35 -10.67 -8.50
C ASN A 67 -22.15 -10.73 -6.98
N TYR A 68 -20.93 -10.50 -6.49
CA TYR A 68 -20.70 -10.43 -5.06
C TYR A 68 -21.20 -9.08 -4.52
N PRO A 69 -22.11 -9.07 -3.54
CA PRO A 69 -22.78 -7.83 -3.15
C PRO A 69 -21.87 -6.92 -2.32
N ILE A 70 -22.03 -5.60 -2.52
CA ILE A 70 -21.12 -4.60 -1.94
C ILE A 70 -21.14 -4.53 -0.42
N TRP A 71 -22.28 -4.85 0.22
CA TRP A 71 -22.40 -4.86 1.68
C TRP A 71 -21.56 -5.94 2.37
N ASN A 72 -21.10 -6.94 1.63
CA ASN A 72 -20.18 -7.94 2.16
C ASN A 72 -18.72 -7.46 2.17
N PHE A 73 -18.37 -6.44 1.38
CA PHE A 73 -17.02 -5.85 1.41
C PHE A 73 -16.92 -4.79 2.50
N PRO A 74 -15.85 -4.81 3.33
CA PRO A 74 -15.58 -3.71 4.23
C PRO A 74 -15.31 -2.45 3.39
N PHE A 75 -15.88 -1.34 3.82
CA PHE A 75 -15.51 -0.05 3.25
C PHE A 75 -14.01 0.19 3.51
N PRO A 76 -13.25 0.75 2.57
CA PRO A 76 -11.81 0.93 2.75
C PRO A 76 -11.50 1.89 3.91
N ALA A 77 -10.24 1.85 4.36
CA ALA A 77 -9.74 2.84 5.28
C ALA A 77 -9.37 4.10 4.49
N VAL A 78 -9.96 5.25 4.81
CA VAL A 78 -9.65 6.51 4.10
C VAL A 78 -8.75 7.36 4.98
N THR A 79 -7.51 7.55 4.57
CA THR A 79 -6.49 8.31 5.32
C THR A 79 -6.19 9.63 4.63
N ILE A 80 -6.27 10.72 5.38
CA ILE A 80 -6.11 12.10 4.93
C ILE A 80 -4.94 12.73 5.68
N CYS A 81 -3.91 13.14 4.95
CA CYS A 81 -2.69 13.74 5.49
C CYS A 81 -2.58 15.19 5.01
N ASN A 82 -2.36 16.14 5.91
CA ASN A 82 -2.05 17.51 5.52
C ASN A 82 -0.61 17.58 4.99
N PHE A 83 -0.37 18.40 3.97
CA PHE A 83 0.99 18.70 3.53
C PHE A 83 1.77 19.46 4.61
N ASN A 84 1.08 20.29 5.40
CA ASN A 84 1.64 20.89 6.59
C ASN A 84 1.90 19.84 7.68
N LYS A 85 3.17 19.55 7.94
CA LYS A 85 3.61 18.61 8.99
C LYS A 85 3.59 19.27 10.36
N ILE A 86 3.79 20.59 10.42
CA ILE A 86 3.91 21.35 11.66
C ILE A 86 3.02 22.59 11.58
N SER A 87 2.01 22.64 12.44
CA SER A 87 1.15 23.82 12.61
C SER A 87 1.94 24.97 13.21
N LYS A 88 1.89 26.13 12.56
CA LYS A 88 2.51 27.37 13.02
C LYS A 88 1.91 27.84 14.34
N GLU A 89 0.59 27.79 14.47
CA GLU A 89 -0.10 28.17 15.70
C GLU A 89 0.37 27.30 16.87
N LYS A 90 0.39 25.98 16.68
CA LYS A 90 0.81 25.05 17.73
C LYS A 90 2.30 25.11 18.02
N ALA A 91 3.13 25.35 17.00
CA ALA A 91 4.56 25.57 17.20
C ALA A 91 4.82 26.78 18.09
N LEU A 92 4.09 27.88 17.88
CA LEU A 92 4.19 29.07 18.74
C LEU A 92 3.68 28.80 20.16
N GLU A 93 2.57 28.08 20.30
CA GLU A 93 2.03 27.70 21.61
C GLU A 93 3.05 26.85 22.40
N LYS A 94 3.60 25.81 21.77
CA LYS A 94 4.61 24.93 22.37
C LYS A 94 5.92 25.67 22.65
N ALA A 95 6.33 26.56 21.76
CA ALA A 95 7.53 27.38 21.97
C ALA A 95 7.38 28.28 23.19
N ASN A 96 6.18 28.82 23.43
CA ASN A 96 5.90 29.61 24.62
C ASN A 96 5.93 28.76 25.91
N GLN A 97 5.45 27.51 25.84
CA GLN A 97 5.51 26.55 26.96
C GLN A 97 6.94 26.10 27.30
N LEU A 98 7.80 25.90 26.28
CA LEU A 98 9.14 25.34 26.43
C LEU A 98 10.25 26.40 26.62
N ARG A 99 9.92 27.69 26.60
CA ARG A 99 10.90 28.80 26.69
C ARG A 99 11.63 28.90 28.04
N HIS A 100 11.22 28.16 29.06
CA HIS A 100 11.68 28.39 30.43
C HIS A 100 13.21 28.43 30.57
N LYS A 101 13.75 29.61 30.95
CA LYS A 101 15.17 29.93 31.22
C LYS A 101 16.12 30.01 30.01
N LEU A 102 15.63 29.99 28.78
CA LEU A 102 16.46 30.15 27.59
C LEU A 102 16.35 31.57 27.03
N ASP A 103 17.47 32.19 26.63
CA ASP A 103 17.55 33.54 26.03
C ASP A 103 17.00 33.61 24.58
N TYR A 104 16.18 32.64 24.18
CA TYR A 104 15.58 32.58 22.85
C TYR A 104 14.20 33.22 22.81
N THR A 105 13.88 33.83 21.67
CA THR A 105 12.54 34.37 21.41
C THR A 105 11.57 33.23 21.04
N VAL A 106 10.27 33.39 21.36
CA VAL A 106 9.24 32.38 21.01
C VAL A 106 9.21 32.08 19.50
N PRO A 107 9.25 33.09 18.59
CA PRO A 107 9.28 32.81 17.15
C PRO A 107 10.53 32.05 16.71
N TYR A 108 11.67 32.28 17.38
CA TYR A 108 12.91 31.54 17.09
C TYR A 108 12.74 30.05 17.42
N ILE A 109 12.29 29.73 18.63
CA ILE A 109 12.04 28.34 19.06
C ILE A 109 11.00 27.67 18.15
N ALA A 110 9.91 28.37 17.81
CA ALA A 110 8.89 27.83 16.92
C ALA A 110 9.44 27.50 15.51
N ASN A 111 10.34 28.33 14.98
CA ASN A 111 11.02 28.05 13.72
C ASN A 111 11.98 26.86 13.82
N LEU A 112 12.62 26.64 14.98
CA LEU A 112 13.45 25.44 15.19
C LEU A 112 12.62 24.16 15.08
N PHE A 113 11.38 24.14 15.57
CA PHE A 113 10.52 22.96 15.44
C PHE A 113 10.29 22.55 13.99
N ALA A 114 10.30 23.50 13.04
CA ALA A 114 10.16 23.20 11.61
C ALA A 114 11.19 22.16 11.10
N LEU A 115 12.38 22.11 11.73
CA LEU A 115 13.42 21.13 11.41
C LEU A 115 12.99 19.68 11.69
N LEU A 116 12.04 19.46 12.59
CA LEU A 116 11.51 18.12 12.86
C LEU A 116 10.74 17.54 11.67
N SER A 117 10.35 18.36 10.69
CA SER A 117 9.77 17.86 9.44
C SER A 117 10.73 17.02 8.61
N LEU A 118 12.05 17.18 8.81
CA LEU A 118 13.09 16.37 8.17
C LEU A 118 12.98 14.88 8.53
N LEU A 119 12.37 14.54 9.67
CA LEU A 119 12.13 13.14 10.06
C LEU A 119 11.15 12.42 9.13
N TYR A 120 10.36 13.16 8.35
CA TYR A 120 9.41 12.61 7.39
C TYR A 120 9.95 12.59 5.95
N TYR A 121 11.18 13.07 5.73
CA TYR A 121 11.77 13.22 4.41
C TYR A 121 12.85 12.16 4.16
N ASP A 122 12.71 11.38 3.09
CA ASP A 122 13.58 10.22 2.77
C ASP A 122 14.74 10.56 1.82
N ASN A 123 15.03 11.83 1.54
CA ASN A 123 16.17 12.18 0.67
C ASN A 123 17.41 12.53 1.50
N HIS A 124 18.36 11.61 1.45
CA HIS A 124 19.75 11.69 1.93
C HIS A 124 20.62 12.74 1.20
N ASN A 125 20.07 13.88 0.83
CA ASN A 125 20.88 14.98 0.31
C ASN A 125 21.24 15.85 1.51
N GLU A 126 22.54 15.85 1.87
CA GLU A 126 23.16 16.69 2.89
C GLU A 126 22.83 18.17 2.65
N GLY A 127 21.67 18.59 3.14
CA GLY A 127 21.29 19.98 3.23
C GLY A 127 22.03 20.61 4.40
N THR A 128 22.69 21.73 4.13
CA THR A 128 23.37 22.64 5.05
C THR A 128 22.42 23.28 6.07
N THR A 129 21.63 22.47 6.77
CA THR A 129 21.02 22.89 8.04
C THR A 129 22.20 23.13 8.96
N SER A 130 22.38 24.36 9.46
CA SER A 130 23.51 24.62 10.35
C SER A 130 23.40 23.64 11.53
N ASP A 131 24.40 22.77 11.70
CA ASP A 131 24.42 21.76 12.77
C ASP A 131 24.01 22.40 14.10
N LYS A 132 24.38 23.67 14.29
CA LYS A 132 23.99 24.51 15.41
C LYS A 132 22.47 24.58 15.66
N SER A 133 21.64 24.88 14.66
CA SER A 133 20.18 25.01 14.85
C SER A 133 19.53 23.69 15.26
N TYR A 134 20.01 22.57 14.70
CA TYR A 134 19.53 21.26 15.09
C TYR A 134 19.98 20.89 16.51
N LEU A 135 21.22 21.21 16.88
CA LEU A 135 21.72 21.03 18.24
C LEU A 135 20.95 21.88 19.27
N GLU A 136 20.64 23.13 18.95
CA GLU A 136 19.82 24.00 19.80
C GLU A 136 18.42 23.43 20.00
N LEU A 137 17.80 22.91 18.93
CA LEU A 137 16.53 22.20 19.02
C LEU A 137 16.62 20.99 19.96
N LEU A 138 17.63 20.13 19.77
CA LEU A 138 17.81 18.94 20.60
C LEU A 138 18.02 19.31 22.07
N GLN A 139 18.78 20.36 22.37
CA GLN A 139 18.96 20.86 23.73
C GLN A 139 17.64 21.34 24.35
N ILE A 140 16.80 22.04 23.59
CA ILE A 140 15.47 22.48 24.05
C ILE A 140 14.59 21.28 24.39
N LEU A 141 14.58 20.25 23.53
CA LEU A 141 13.76 19.06 23.74
C LEU A 141 14.25 18.21 24.92
N ASP A 142 15.56 18.02 25.05
CA ASP A 142 16.19 17.24 26.12
C ASP A 142 16.00 17.91 27.49
N TYR A 143 16.23 19.23 27.57
CA TYR A 143 16.04 19.99 28.81
C TYR A 143 14.60 19.94 29.34
N ASN A 144 13.62 19.84 28.44
CA ASN A 144 12.20 19.77 28.79
C ASN A 144 11.66 18.33 28.84
N GLU A 145 12.52 17.31 28.77
CA GLU A 145 12.16 15.88 28.83
C GLU A 145 11.04 15.50 27.86
N VAL A 146 11.10 16.02 26.62
CA VAL A 146 10.03 15.90 25.64
C VAL A 146 10.05 14.52 24.96
N ASP A 147 8.93 13.79 25.00
CA ASP A 147 8.73 12.62 24.13
C ASP A 147 8.48 13.08 22.69
N LEU A 148 9.37 12.67 21.79
CA LEU A 148 9.35 13.14 20.40
C LEU A 148 8.06 12.75 19.65
N ASN A 149 7.50 11.56 19.90
CA ASN A 149 6.31 11.09 19.19
C ASN A 149 5.07 11.85 19.63
N ASP A 150 4.90 12.05 20.93
CA ASP A 150 3.80 12.84 21.48
C ASP A 150 3.93 14.31 21.06
N PHE A 151 5.15 14.85 21.03
CA PHE A 151 5.43 16.22 20.61
C PHE A 151 5.12 16.46 19.12
N LEU A 152 5.57 15.58 18.23
CA LEU A 152 5.23 15.62 16.80
C LEU A 152 3.71 15.52 16.58
N ARG A 153 3.02 14.70 17.39
CA ARG A 153 1.56 14.56 17.34
C ARG A 153 0.87 15.84 17.76
N GLU A 154 1.42 16.55 18.73
CA GLU A 154 0.90 17.83 19.20
C GLU A 154 1.14 18.93 18.18
N LEU A 155 2.36 19.06 17.66
CA LEU A 155 2.74 20.04 16.65
C LEU A 155 2.00 19.90 15.32
N SER A 156 1.65 18.68 14.91
CA SER A 156 0.95 18.45 13.65
C SER A 156 -0.50 18.96 13.68
N PRO A 157 -1.07 19.40 12.55
CA PRO A 157 -2.46 19.87 12.47
C PRO A 157 -3.46 18.87 13.08
N SER A 158 -4.56 19.38 13.65
CA SER A 158 -5.63 18.54 14.19
C SER A 158 -6.55 18.04 13.06
N CYS A 159 -7.24 16.91 13.26
CA CYS A 159 -8.19 16.41 12.26
C CYS A 159 -9.37 17.36 12.02
N ASN A 160 -9.80 18.12 13.04
CA ASN A 160 -10.81 19.16 12.88
C ASN A 160 -10.31 20.37 12.09
N ASN A 161 -9.01 20.67 12.15
CA ASN A 161 -8.45 21.73 11.34
C ASN A 161 -8.44 21.31 9.86
N ILE A 162 -8.08 20.05 9.60
CA ILE A 162 -7.99 19.46 8.26
C ILE A 162 -9.38 19.22 7.64
N ILE A 163 -10.30 18.64 8.42
CA ILE A 163 -11.61 18.15 7.96
C ILE A 163 -12.71 18.96 8.66
N LYS A 164 -13.40 19.80 7.89
CA LYS A 164 -14.38 20.76 8.41
C LYS A 164 -15.75 20.12 8.63
N ASN A 165 -16.18 19.27 7.69
CA ASN A 165 -17.46 18.55 7.77
C ASN A 165 -17.27 17.10 7.36
N CYS A 166 -18.04 16.20 7.97
CA CYS A 166 -18.04 14.79 7.66
C CYS A 166 -19.48 14.26 7.62
N LYS A 167 -19.79 13.45 6.60
CA LYS A 167 -21.00 12.65 6.55
C LYS A 167 -20.67 11.19 6.34
N TRP A 168 -21.48 10.32 6.93
CA TRP A 168 -21.41 8.89 6.72
C TRP A 168 -22.81 8.38 6.41
N LYS A 169 -23.01 7.81 5.22
CA LYS A 169 -24.33 7.37 4.75
C LYS A 169 -25.37 8.50 4.74
N GLY A 170 -24.95 9.70 4.36
CA GLY A 170 -25.80 10.88 4.25
C GLY A 170 -26.07 11.60 5.58
N GLU A 171 -25.73 10.99 6.72
CA GLU A 171 -25.87 11.62 8.03
C GLU A 171 -24.63 12.44 8.37
N GLU A 172 -24.83 13.70 8.79
CA GLU A 172 -23.76 14.54 9.29
C GLU A 172 -23.29 14.10 10.68
N ILE A 173 -22.01 13.80 10.81
CA ILE A 173 -21.41 13.28 12.03
C ILE A 173 -20.14 14.07 12.32
N LYS A 174 -19.90 14.41 13.59
CA LYS A 174 -18.67 15.08 14.02
C LYS A 174 -17.42 14.31 13.54
N CYS A 175 -16.50 14.99 12.87
CA CYS A 175 -15.30 14.40 12.30
C CYS A 175 -14.44 13.67 13.35
N ASP A 176 -14.32 14.19 14.58
CA ASP A 176 -13.63 13.53 15.70
C ASP A 176 -14.18 12.16 16.12
N LYS A 177 -15.42 11.85 15.72
CA LYS A 177 -16.07 10.55 15.97
C LYS A 177 -15.89 9.59 14.79
N LEU A 178 -15.51 10.09 13.61
CA LEU A 178 -15.33 9.30 12.40
C LEU A 178 -13.85 9.06 12.09
N PHE A 179 -13.02 10.07 12.27
CA PHE A 179 -11.60 10.07 11.98
C PHE A 179 -10.77 9.95 13.25
N GLU A 180 -9.63 9.31 13.09
CA GLU A 180 -8.66 9.11 14.15
C GLU A 180 -7.26 9.50 13.67
N LYS A 181 -6.46 10.12 14.55
CA LYS A 181 -5.13 10.60 14.20
C LYS A 181 -4.10 9.47 14.30
N ILE A 182 -3.65 8.92 13.18
CA ILE A 182 -2.67 7.84 13.09
C ILE A 182 -1.29 8.36 12.69
N ILE A 183 -0.24 7.56 12.95
CA ILE A 183 1.12 7.79 12.44
C ILE A 183 1.28 7.02 11.13
N THR A 184 1.83 7.66 10.10
CA THR A 184 2.13 7.10 8.78
C THR A 184 3.51 7.54 8.31
N SER A 185 3.97 7.07 7.15
CA SER A 185 5.19 7.58 6.51
C SER A 185 5.11 9.06 6.14
N GLU A 186 3.89 9.60 5.97
CA GLU A 186 3.64 11.02 5.68
C GLU A 186 3.56 11.88 6.97
N GLY A 187 3.80 11.27 8.13
CA GLY A 187 3.60 11.85 9.45
C GLY A 187 2.22 11.58 10.02
N HIS A 188 1.72 12.51 10.83
CA HIS A 188 0.43 12.32 11.51
C HIS A 188 -0.76 12.66 10.61
N CYS A 189 -1.61 11.68 10.37
CA CYS A 189 -2.73 11.77 9.45
C CYS A 189 -4.05 11.38 10.11
N CYS A 190 -5.17 11.69 9.47
CA CYS A 190 -6.51 11.38 9.95
C CYS A 190 -7.10 10.23 9.15
N SER A 191 -7.37 9.10 9.80
CA SER A 191 -7.88 7.89 9.13
C SER A 191 -9.28 7.55 9.57
N PHE A 192 -10.14 7.27 8.59
CA PHE A 192 -11.49 6.75 8.75
C PHE A 192 -11.48 5.25 8.48
N ASN A 193 -12.19 4.50 9.32
CA ASN A 193 -12.36 3.04 9.16
C ASN A 193 -11.04 2.25 9.10
N TYR A 194 -9.98 2.78 9.70
CA TYR A 194 -8.71 2.09 9.85
C TYR A 194 -8.87 0.89 10.78
N PHE A 195 -8.49 -0.30 10.29
CA PHE A 195 -8.51 -1.53 11.07
C PHE A 195 -7.08 -2.02 11.26
N ALA A 196 -6.48 -1.66 12.40
CA ALA A 196 -5.13 -2.08 12.72
C ALA A 196 -5.09 -3.58 13.09
N PRO A 197 -4.01 -4.31 12.74
CA PRO A 197 -3.79 -5.67 13.23
C PRO A 197 -3.79 -5.70 14.78
N LYS A 198 -4.26 -6.82 15.37
CA LYS A 198 -4.52 -6.98 16.82
C LYS A 198 -3.37 -6.61 17.78
N ASN A 199 -2.13 -6.46 17.28
CA ASN A 199 -0.93 -6.16 18.07
C ASN A 199 -0.55 -4.67 18.06
N HIS A 200 -1.30 -3.79 17.40
CA HIS A 200 -1.04 -2.36 17.48
C HIS A 200 -1.54 -1.82 18.82
N THR A 201 -0.64 -1.70 19.80
CA THR A 201 -0.91 -0.97 21.04
C THR A 201 -0.82 0.51 20.76
N PHE A 202 -1.95 1.10 20.37
CA PHE A 202 -2.04 2.55 20.35
C PHE A 202 -1.98 3.07 21.79
N LYS A 203 -0.80 3.52 22.23
CA LYS A 203 -0.65 4.19 23.53
C LYS A 203 -1.29 5.58 23.45
N GLY A 204 -2.19 5.88 24.38
CA GLY A 204 -2.96 7.12 24.47
C GLY A 204 -4.47 6.87 24.66
N SER A 205 -5.28 7.93 24.65
CA SER A 205 -6.78 7.89 24.65
C SER A 205 -7.40 7.00 23.54
N PHE A 206 -6.54 6.49 22.66
CA PHE A 206 -6.75 5.70 21.46
C PHE A 206 -7.37 4.31 21.66
N SER A 207 -7.12 3.62 22.78
CA SER A 207 -7.65 2.27 23.01
C SER A 207 -9.19 2.18 23.11
N ARG A 208 -9.92 3.30 23.15
CA ARG A 208 -11.40 3.30 23.22
C ARG A 208 -12.12 3.60 21.90
N LYS A 209 -11.43 4.03 20.84
CA LYS A 209 -12.08 4.48 19.59
C LYS A 209 -11.99 3.52 18.42
N THR A 210 -11.05 2.58 18.44
CA THR A 210 -10.91 1.58 17.37
C THR A 210 -12.10 0.64 17.36
N ARG A 211 -12.89 0.67 16.29
CA ARG A 211 -14.02 -0.24 16.14
C ARG A 211 -13.50 -1.66 15.92
N VAL A 212 -14.07 -2.60 16.68
CA VAL A 212 -13.77 -4.04 16.56
C VAL A 212 -14.19 -4.60 15.19
N LYS A 213 -15.07 -3.91 14.45
CA LYS A 213 -15.54 -4.32 13.12
C LYS A 213 -15.45 -3.15 12.13
N PRO A 214 -15.04 -3.41 10.88
CA PRO A 214 -15.04 -2.40 9.83
C PRO A 214 -16.47 -1.95 9.50
N ARG A 215 -16.59 -0.73 8.99
CA ARG A 215 -17.84 -0.19 8.44
C ARG A 215 -18.06 -0.75 7.04
N HIS A 216 -19.32 -0.90 6.66
CA HIS A 216 -19.76 -1.38 5.35
C HIS A 216 -20.78 -0.41 4.75
N VAL A 217 -20.86 -0.36 3.43
CA VAL A 217 -21.87 0.39 2.68
C VAL A 217 -22.93 -0.55 2.12
N SER A 218 -24.17 -0.10 2.04
CA SER A 218 -25.29 -0.91 1.53
C SER A 218 -25.48 -0.79 0.02
N ALA A 219 -24.94 0.27 -0.59
CA ALA A 219 -25.06 0.55 -2.01
C ALA A 219 -23.91 1.47 -2.48
N CYS A 220 -23.73 1.55 -3.79
CA CYS A 220 -22.81 2.50 -4.43
C CYS A 220 -23.43 3.90 -4.46
N GLY A 221 -22.60 4.93 -4.27
CA GLY A 221 -23.02 6.33 -4.33
C GLY A 221 -22.37 7.18 -3.23
N TYR A 222 -22.20 8.48 -3.50
CA TYR A 222 -21.58 9.38 -2.53
C TYR A 222 -22.44 9.52 -1.26
N ALA A 223 -23.77 9.58 -1.41
CA ALA A 223 -24.71 9.69 -0.30
C ALA A 223 -24.76 8.44 0.60
N THR A 224 -24.33 7.27 0.10
CA THR A 224 -24.31 6.01 0.86
C THR A 224 -22.94 5.69 1.46
N ALA A 225 -21.96 6.56 1.25
CA ALA A 225 -20.56 6.37 1.62
C ALA A 225 -20.05 7.50 2.55
N LEU A 226 -18.74 7.71 2.55
CA LEU A 226 -18.06 8.78 3.25
C LEU A 226 -18.04 10.05 2.38
N GLU A 227 -18.49 11.17 2.93
CA GLU A 227 -18.35 12.50 2.33
C GLU A 227 -17.60 13.38 3.34
N VAL A 228 -16.58 14.10 2.87
CA VAL A 228 -15.77 14.99 3.72
C VAL A 228 -15.52 16.31 3.02
N LEU A 229 -15.57 17.40 3.78
CA LEU A 229 -15.14 18.71 3.33
C LEU A 229 -13.78 19.02 3.94
N LEU A 230 -12.77 19.19 3.09
CA LEU A 230 -11.41 19.53 3.50
C LEU A 230 -11.24 21.04 3.50
N GLY A 231 -10.57 21.56 4.53
CA GLY A 231 -10.26 22.99 4.65
C GLY A 231 -8.77 23.19 4.89
N PRO A 232 -7.93 23.26 3.83
CA PRO A 232 -6.52 23.57 3.99
C PRO A 232 -6.37 25.02 4.47
N ASP A 233 -5.82 25.21 5.67
CA ASP A 233 -5.45 26.53 6.19
C ASP A 233 -4.02 26.85 5.78
N SER A 234 -3.85 27.68 4.75
CA SER A 234 -2.51 28.07 4.26
C SER A 234 -1.75 28.97 5.24
N THR A 235 -2.43 29.61 6.20
CA THR A 235 -1.80 30.52 7.16
C THR A 235 -1.10 29.80 8.30
N ASP A 236 -1.49 28.55 8.56
CA ASP A 236 -0.96 27.69 9.62
C ASP A 236 0.26 26.85 9.18
N TYR A 237 0.76 27.03 7.95
CA TYR A 237 1.91 26.29 7.44
C TYR A 237 3.21 26.76 8.10
N ALA A 238 3.92 25.87 8.81
CA ALA A 238 5.28 26.11 9.30
C ALA A 238 6.31 25.21 8.61
N ALA A 239 5.96 23.96 8.29
CA ALA A 239 6.85 23.03 7.60
C ALA A 239 6.06 22.05 6.73
N SER A 240 6.47 21.91 5.47
CA SER A 240 5.85 21.03 4.47
C SER A 240 6.94 20.30 3.68
N ASP A 241 6.64 19.06 3.29
CA ASP A 241 7.46 18.23 2.38
C ASP A 241 7.14 18.48 0.90
N THR A 242 6.06 19.23 0.61
CA THR A 242 5.63 19.59 -0.74
C THR A 242 5.54 21.10 -0.91
N LEU A 243 5.82 21.58 -2.13
CA LEU A 243 5.70 22.99 -2.52
C LEU A 243 4.25 23.40 -2.85
N ALA A 244 3.27 22.71 -2.27
CA ALA A 244 1.86 22.93 -2.50
C ALA A 244 1.09 23.01 -1.18
N PHE A 245 -0.06 23.68 -1.21
CA PHE A 245 -1.02 23.70 -0.11
C PHE A 245 -2.12 22.69 -0.39
N GLY A 246 -2.45 21.84 0.59
CA GLY A 246 -3.47 20.83 0.40
C GLY A 246 -3.33 19.63 1.32
N ASN A 247 -3.97 18.54 0.89
CA ASN A 247 -4.01 17.29 1.61
C ASN A 247 -3.83 16.12 0.64
N LYS A 248 -3.10 15.10 1.07
CA LYS A 248 -3.02 13.80 0.40
C LYS A 248 -4.12 12.89 0.93
N VAL A 249 -4.78 12.16 0.03
CA VAL A 249 -5.80 11.16 0.38
C VAL A 249 -5.35 9.80 -0.13
N SER A 250 -5.44 8.79 0.72
CA SER A 250 -5.17 7.39 0.41
C SER A 250 -6.32 6.52 0.90
N SER A 251 -6.74 5.52 0.11
CA SER A 251 -7.87 4.62 0.39
C SER A 251 -7.50 3.17 0.16
#